data_AF-A0A0D3DJN4-F1
#
_entry.id   AF-A0A0D3DJN4-F1
#
_cell.length_a   1.000
_cell.length_b   1.000
_cell.length_c   1.000
_cell.angle_alpha   90.00
_cell.angle_beta   90.00
_cell.angle_gamma   90.00
#
_symmetry.space_group_name_H-M   'P 1'
#
loop_
_entity.id
_entity.type
_entity.pdbx_description
1 polymer ?
#
loop_
_entity_poly.entity_id
_entity_poly.type
_entity_poly.pdbx_seq_one_letter_code
_entity_poly.pdbx_strand_id
1 'polypeptide(L)'
;DSVGRWRIAFAPPVAEGRRRHSHQPPSPTPFLLLLNLSLNHLPFVSTLLMASSLTSKSILGSTKPGSSSLSPELRRLSSPAVQISIRTQTKKNLQIQATGSSYGTHFRVSTFGESHGGGVGCIIDGCPPRIPLSESDLQFDLDRRRPGQSRITTPRKETDTCRISSGVSEGMTTGTPIHVFVPNTDQRGLDYSEMSVAYRPSHADATYDMKYGVRSVQGGGRSSARETIGRVAPGALAKKILKQFAGTEILAYVSQVHQVVLPEDLVDHENLTLEQIENNIVRCPNPEYAEKMIAAIDAVRTKGNSVGGVVTCIVRNAPRGLGTPVFDKLEAELAKACMSLPATKGFEFGSGFSGTFLTGLEHNDEFYADENGRIRTKTNRSGGIQGGISNGEIINMRVAFKPTSTIGRKQNTVTRDKKETEMIARGRHDPCVVPRAVPMVEAMVALVLVDQLLAQYAQCHLFPINPELQEPLRTASPVEFEQPQNAAAL
;
A
#
# COMPACT_ATOMS: atom_id res chain seq x y z
N ASP A 1 -46.43 23.65 31.39
CA ASP A 1 -46.14 24.64 30.33
C ASP A 1 -45.42 24.00 29.15
N SER A 2 -46.15 23.98 28.04
CA SER A 2 -45.83 23.66 26.63
C SER A 2 -44.61 22.80 26.27
N VAL A 3 -44.90 21.54 25.95
CA VAL A 3 -44.11 20.62 25.13
C VAL A 3 -44.48 20.83 23.65
N GLY A 4 -43.49 21.07 22.78
CA GLY A 4 -43.67 21.16 21.32
C GLY A 4 -43.02 19.99 20.60
N ARG A 5 -43.82 18.99 20.20
CA ARG A 5 -43.46 17.95 19.22
C ARG A 5 -44.13 18.29 17.89
N TRP A 6 -43.35 18.35 16.80
CA TRP A 6 -43.88 18.35 15.45
C TRP A 6 -43.61 16.99 14.79
N ARG A 7 -44.69 16.29 14.45
CA ARG A 7 -44.75 15.22 13.44
C ARG A 7 -45.51 15.81 12.25
N ILE A 8 -45.04 15.56 11.01
CA ILE A 8 -45.91 15.63 9.83
C ILE A 8 -45.65 14.38 8.98
N ALA A 9 -46.76 13.71 8.65
CA ALA A 9 -46.86 12.48 7.87
C ALA A 9 -47.31 12.79 6.42
N PHE A 10 -47.06 11.82 5.54
CA PHE A 10 -47.52 11.73 4.15
C PHE A 10 -49.04 11.54 4.01
N ALA A 11 -49.64 12.05 2.93
CA ALA A 11 -50.68 11.37 2.13
C ALA A 11 -50.95 12.07 0.76
N PRO A 12 -51.28 11.33 -0.32
CA PRO A 12 -51.75 11.81 -1.65
C PRO A 12 -53.32 11.86 -1.70
N PRO A 13 -54.10 12.07 -2.82
CA PRO A 13 -54.11 11.29 -4.09
C PRO A 13 -54.72 11.93 -5.40
N VAL A 14 -54.80 11.11 -6.49
CA VAL A 14 -55.75 11.09 -7.66
C VAL A 14 -55.53 12.09 -8.84
N ALA A 15 -55.74 11.79 -10.14
CA ALA A 15 -55.69 10.62 -11.03
C ALA A 15 -55.86 11.09 -12.50
N GLU A 16 -55.39 10.24 -13.43
CA GLU A 16 -55.84 9.95 -14.81
C GLU A 16 -55.89 11.02 -15.93
N GLY A 17 -55.26 10.67 -17.07
CA GLY A 17 -55.54 11.26 -18.38
C GLY A 17 -54.51 10.90 -19.45
N ARG A 18 -54.87 10.03 -20.40
CA ARG A 18 -54.02 9.38 -21.41
C ARG A 18 -53.76 10.21 -22.70
N ARG A 19 -52.62 9.87 -23.34
CA ARG A 19 -52.29 9.78 -24.80
C ARG A 19 -51.63 10.96 -25.55
N ARG A 20 -50.42 10.65 -26.03
CA ARG A 20 -49.82 10.77 -27.39
C ARG A 20 -49.87 12.13 -28.10
N HIS A 21 -48.71 12.75 -28.37
CA HIS A 21 -47.93 12.59 -29.60
C HIS A 21 -46.71 13.52 -29.60
N SER A 22 -45.62 13.00 -30.16
CA SER A 22 -44.45 13.65 -30.75
C SER A 22 -44.50 15.16 -30.99
N HIS A 23 -43.50 15.91 -30.49
CA HIS A 23 -42.67 16.84 -31.27
C HIS A 23 -41.40 17.23 -30.50
N GLN A 24 -40.37 17.59 -31.27
CA GLN A 24 -38.94 17.74 -30.96
C GLN A 24 -38.60 18.70 -29.79
N PRO A 25 -37.46 18.51 -29.11
CA PRO A 25 -36.76 19.60 -28.43
C PRO A 25 -35.77 20.30 -29.40
N PRO A 26 -35.57 21.62 -29.30
CA PRO A 26 -34.60 22.34 -30.11
C PRO A 26 -33.16 22.14 -29.57
N SER A 27 -32.20 22.15 -30.49
CA SER A 27 -30.76 22.09 -30.25
C SER A 27 -30.23 23.30 -29.48
N PRO A 28 -29.21 23.15 -28.62
CA PRO A 28 -28.48 24.28 -28.06
C PRO A 28 -27.37 24.74 -29.01
N THR A 29 -27.44 26.00 -29.44
CA THR A 29 -26.32 26.74 -30.04
C THR A 29 -25.21 26.96 -29.01
N PRO A 30 -23.93 26.85 -29.38
CA PRO A 30 -22.80 27.09 -28.48
C PRO A 30 -22.46 28.58 -28.40
N PHE A 31 -22.38 29.13 -27.18
CA PHE A 31 -21.78 30.44 -26.94
C PHE A 31 -20.27 30.33 -27.08
N LEU A 32 -19.76 30.85 -28.20
CA LEU A 32 -18.35 31.04 -28.48
C LEU A 32 -17.94 32.40 -27.90
N LEU A 33 -17.19 32.42 -26.78
CA LEU A 33 -16.54 33.64 -26.30
C LEU A 33 -15.06 33.61 -26.73
N LEU A 34 -14.78 34.27 -27.84
CA LEU A 34 -13.43 34.64 -28.27
C LEU A 34 -13.00 35.87 -27.47
N LEU A 35 -11.93 35.74 -26.69
CA LEU A 35 -11.19 36.89 -26.16
C LEU A 35 -9.73 36.76 -26.63
N ASN A 36 -9.46 37.45 -27.74
CA ASN A 36 -8.12 37.83 -28.16
C ASN A 36 -7.67 38.99 -27.27
N LEU A 37 -6.54 38.86 -26.58
CA LEU A 37 -5.69 39.99 -26.18
C LEU A 37 -4.24 39.52 -26.16
N SER A 38 -3.41 40.24 -26.91
CA SER A 38 -1.99 40.00 -27.13
C SER A 38 -1.18 41.13 -26.50
N LEU A 39 -0.03 40.75 -25.92
CA LEU A 39 1.22 41.50 -25.70
C LEU A 39 1.21 42.75 -24.78
N ASN A 40 1.86 42.66 -23.61
CA ASN A 40 3.29 43.02 -23.41
C ASN A 40 3.69 43.20 -21.92
N HIS A 41 4.90 42.72 -21.61
CA HIS A 41 5.89 43.17 -20.60
C HIS A 41 5.52 43.41 -19.12
N LEU A 42 6.23 42.69 -18.21
CA LEU A 42 7.08 43.20 -17.10
C LEU A 42 7.59 42.00 -16.21
N PRO A 43 8.62 42.17 -15.35
CA PRO A 43 9.78 41.28 -15.30
C PRO A 43 9.87 40.38 -14.06
N PHE A 44 10.70 39.34 -14.20
CA PHE A 44 11.20 38.49 -13.13
C PHE A 44 12.14 39.28 -12.20
N VAL A 45 11.82 39.31 -10.90
CA VAL A 45 12.76 39.69 -9.83
C VAL A 45 13.55 38.44 -9.44
N SER A 46 14.84 38.45 -9.73
CA SER A 46 15.80 37.45 -9.28
C SER A 46 16.77 38.15 -8.32
N THR A 47 16.73 37.76 -7.04
CA THR A 47 17.64 38.30 -6.02
C THR A 47 18.99 37.60 -6.14
N LEU A 48 19.96 38.33 -6.69
CA LEU A 48 21.37 37.97 -6.79
C LEU A 48 22.06 38.26 -5.45
N LEU A 49 22.77 37.27 -4.88
CA LEU A 49 23.73 37.47 -3.81
C LEU A 49 25.13 37.32 -4.41
N MET A 50 25.90 38.41 -4.32
CA MET A 50 27.24 38.55 -4.87
C MET A 50 28.27 37.69 -4.13
N ALA A 51 29.19 37.09 -4.89
CA ALA A 51 30.56 36.87 -4.44
C ALA A 51 31.52 37.07 -5.63
N SER A 52 32.44 37.99 -5.41
CA SER A 52 33.42 38.57 -6.32
C SER A 52 34.44 37.57 -6.89
N SER A 53 34.65 37.66 -8.20
CA SER A 53 35.78 37.07 -8.93
C SER A 53 37.02 37.96 -8.83
N LEU A 54 38.17 37.38 -8.50
CA LEU A 54 39.47 37.92 -8.89
C LEU A 54 40.15 36.94 -9.85
N THR A 55 40.51 37.49 -10.99
CA THR A 55 41.13 36.91 -12.19
C THR A 55 42.58 36.53 -11.99
N SER A 56 43.04 35.47 -12.66
CA SER A 56 44.34 35.49 -13.37
C SER A 56 44.40 34.43 -14.48
N LYS A 57 45.14 34.79 -15.54
CA LYS A 57 45.14 34.20 -16.88
C LYS A 57 46.00 32.92 -17.01
N SER A 58 45.68 32.20 -18.08
CA SER A 58 46.33 31.01 -18.66
C SER A 58 47.81 31.18 -19.02
N ILE A 59 48.60 30.11 -18.86
CA ILE A 59 49.77 29.80 -19.70
C ILE A 59 49.84 28.29 -19.98
N LEU A 60 49.99 27.95 -21.26
CA LEU A 60 50.23 26.63 -21.86
C LEU A 60 51.62 26.07 -21.47
N GLY A 61 51.77 24.75 -21.30
CA GLY A 61 53.09 24.13 -21.28
C GLY A 61 53.12 22.65 -20.86
N SER A 62 53.24 21.76 -21.84
CA SER A 62 53.54 20.33 -21.68
C SER A 62 54.97 20.08 -21.18
N THR A 63 55.20 19.05 -20.33
CA THR A 63 56.19 17.95 -20.53
C THR A 63 56.40 17.11 -19.25
N LYS A 64 56.92 15.89 -19.47
CA LYS A 64 57.08 14.70 -18.61
C LYS A 64 58.00 14.87 -17.38
N PRO A 65 57.99 13.91 -16.43
CA PRO A 65 58.72 14.00 -15.17
C PRO A 65 60.17 13.52 -15.32
N GLY A 66 61.10 14.23 -14.68
CA GLY A 66 62.51 13.87 -14.62
C GLY A 66 63.18 14.56 -13.43
N SER A 67 63.87 13.76 -12.64
CA SER A 67 64.57 14.06 -11.38
C SER A 67 65.49 15.27 -11.37
N SER A 68 65.53 16.02 -10.27
CA SER A 68 66.80 16.51 -9.67
C SER A 68 66.62 17.11 -8.26
N SER A 69 67.44 16.58 -7.34
CA SER A 69 68.12 17.21 -6.20
C SER A 69 67.43 18.32 -5.39
N LEU A 70 67.10 17.99 -4.14
CA LEU A 70 66.95 18.95 -3.05
C LEU A 70 68.32 19.41 -2.54
N SER A 71 68.51 20.72 -2.45
CA SER A 71 69.63 21.36 -1.73
C SER A 71 69.36 21.39 -0.21
N PRO A 72 70.38 21.28 0.65
CA PRO A 72 70.21 21.05 2.07
C PRO A 72 70.12 22.37 2.85
N GLU A 73 69.16 23.24 2.54
CA GLU A 73 69.07 24.55 3.18
C GLU A 73 67.64 24.98 3.58
N LEU A 74 66.80 24.01 3.97
CA LEU A 74 65.50 24.30 4.59
C LEU A 74 65.28 23.64 5.95
N ARG A 75 66.34 23.09 6.55
CA ARG A 75 66.34 22.73 7.98
C ARG A 75 66.72 23.95 8.82
N ARG A 76 65.79 24.87 9.03
CA ARG A 76 65.72 25.78 10.20
C ARG A 76 64.66 26.85 9.99
N LEU A 77 63.39 26.46 9.96
CA LEU A 77 62.32 27.32 10.48
C LEU A 77 61.28 26.40 11.12
N SER A 78 61.48 26.17 12.43
CA SER A 78 60.46 25.66 13.31
C SER A 78 59.42 26.75 13.55
N SER A 79 58.23 26.57 13.00
CA SER A 79 56.98 27.02 13.61
C SER A 79 56.01 25.85 13.50
N PRO A 80 55.30 25.46 14.58
CA PRO A 80 54.37 24.33 14.56
C PRO A 80 53.04 24.68 13.87
N ALA A 81 53.06 25.65 12.95
CA ALA A 81 51.86 26.23 12.36
C ALA A 81 51.66 25.66 10.96
N VAL A 82 50.51 24.99 10.81
CA VAL A 82 49.85 24.60 9.56
C VAL A 82 50.40 23.32 8.89
N GLN A 83 49.95 22.16 9.36
CA GLN A 83 49.78 21.00 8.48
C GLN A 83 48.61 21.30 7.52
N ILE A 84 48.91 21.70 6.29
CA ILE A 84 47.92 21.67 5.21
C ILE A 84 47.71 20.21 4.84
N SER A 85 46.77 19.54 5.52
CA SER A 85 46.25 18.28 5.04
C SER A 85 45.49 18.57 3.75
N ILE A 86 46.12 18.29 2.60
CA ILE A 86 45.40 18.20 1.33
C ILE A 86 44.54 16.94 1.45
N ARG A 87 43.35 17.10 2.04
CA ARG A 87 42.30 16.08 1.95
C ARG A 87 42.08 15.85 0.46
N THR A 88 42.52 14.70 -0.03
CA THR A 88 42.00 14.16 -1.27
C THR A 88 40.49 14.21 -1.13
N GLN A 89 39.83 15.05 -1.93
CA GLN A 89 38.38 15.00 -2.03
C GLN A 89 38.06 13.58 -2.47
N THR A 90 37.60 12.76 -1.53
CA THR A 90 36.97 11.49 -1.86
C THR A 90 35.87 11.86 -2.85
N LYS A 91 36.02 11.42 -4.11
CA LYS A 91 34.96 11.56 -5.10
C LYS A 91 33.71 11.02 -4.42
N LYS A 92 32.75 11.90 -4.12
CA LYS A 92 31.46 11.46 -3.61
C LYS A 92 30.90 10.55 -4.68
N ASN A 93 30.90 9.24 -4.42
CA ASN A 93 30.24 8.28 -5.27
C ASN A 93 28.76 8.66 -5.26
N LEU A 94 28.31 9.31 -6.34
CA LEU A 94 26.91 9.57 -6.57
C LEU A 94 26.23 8.21 -6.72
N GLN A 95 25.66 7.71 -5.64
CA GLN A 95 24.82 6.53 -5.68
C GLN A 95 23.43 6.97 -6.14
N ILE A 96 23.09 6.63 -7.38
CA ILE A 96 21.71 6.77 -7.86
C ILE A 96 20.91 5.63 -7.20
N GLN A 97 20.15 5.97 -6.17
CA GLN A 97 19.16 5.04 -5.61
C GLN A 97 17.91 5.06 -6.48
N ALA A 98 17.87 4.17 -7.47
CA ALA A 98 16.64 3.82 -8.17
C ALA A 98 16.05 2.55 -7.53
N THR A 99 15.32 2.71 -6.43
CA THR A 99 14.73 1.59 -5.69
C THR A 99 13.19 1.65 -5.75
N GLY A 100 12.57 0.51 -6.09
CA GLY A 100 11.11 0.33 -6.11
C GLY A 100 10.67 -1.11 -5.91
N SER A 101 11.63 -1.98 -5.56
CA SER A 101 11.42 -3.40 -5.27
C SER A 101 11.56 -3.74 -3.79
N SER A 102 11.85 -2.73 -2.95
CA SER A 102 12.02 -2.86 -1.52
C SER A 102 11.08 -1.91 -0.78
N TYR A 103 10.49 -2.37 0.31
CA TYR A 103 9.57 -1.63 1.17
C TYR A 103 10.02 -1.74 2.64
N GLY A 104 9.82 -0.69 3.44
CA GLY A 104 10.21 -0.63 4.85
C GLY A 104 11.66 -0.20 5.09
N THR A 105 11.96 0.20 6.31
CA THR A 105 13.30 0.70 6.73
C THR A 105 14.00 -0.27 7.67
N HIS A 106 13.30 -0.73 8.71
CA HIS A 106 13.77 -1.63 9.75
C HIS A 106 13.29 -3.06 9.49
N PHE A 107 12.01 -3.26 9.18
CA PHE A 107 11.48 -4.52 8.66
C PHE A 107 11.37 -4.41 7.15
N ARG A 108 12.47 -4.71 6.46
CA ARG A 108 12.62 -4.42 5.04
C ARG A 108 12.31 -5.64 4.19
N VAL A 109 11.34 -5.50 3.29
CA VAL A 109 10.92 -6.54 2.36
C VAL A 109 11.39 -6.19 0.96
N SER A 110 12.15 -7.07 0.31
CA SER A 110 12.50 -6.95 -1.11
C SER A 110 11.82 -8.03 -1.92
N THR A 111 10.96 -7.68 -2.88
CA THR A 111 10.24 -8.66 -3.71
C THR A 111 11.02 -8.98 -4.99
N PHE A 112 10.79 -10.16 -5.56
CA PHE A 112 11.39 -10.55 -6.84
C PHE A 112 10.47 -11.47 -7.67
N GLY A 113 10.81 -11.62 -8.95
CA GLY A 113 10.16 -12.51 -9.90
C GLY A 113 9.03 -11.87 -10.74
N GLU A 114 8.72 -12.54 -11.83
CA GLU A 114 7.67 -12.19 -12.79
C GLU A 114 6.57 -13.24 -12.77
N SER A 115 5.35 -12.83 -13.15
CA SER A 115 4.19 -13.73 -13.16
C SER A 115 4.31 -14.98 -14.05
N HIS A 116 5.17 -14.95 -15.06
CA HIS A 116 5.45 -16.07 -15.98
C HIS A 116 6.95 -16.46 -15.96
N GLY A 117 7.69 -16.06 -14.91
CA GLY A 117 9.07 -16.52 -14.68
C GLY A 117 9.10 -17.81 -13.85
N GLY A 118 10.27 -18.27 -13.41
CA GLY A 118 10.39 -19.51 -12.61
C GLY A 118 9.63 -19.50 -11.27
N GLY A 119 9.33 -18.32 -10.74
CA GLY A 119 8.57 -18.12 -9.51
C GLY A 119 8.61 -16.67 -9.07
N VAL A 120 7.96 -16.38 -7.95
CA VAL A 120 8.01 -15.08 -7.27
C VAL A 120 8.35 -15.28 -5.81
N GLY A 121 8.76 -14.22 -5.12
CA GLY A 121 9.12 -14.34 -3.72
C GLY A 121 9.56 -13.03 -3.10
N CYS A 122 10.16 -13.15 -1.92
CA CYS A 122 10.71 -12.02 -1.20
C CYS A 122 11.92 -12.40 -0.35
N ILE A 123 12.70 -11.38 -0.01
CA ILE A 123 13.71 -11.40 1.05
C ILE A 123 13.20 -10.46 2.15
N ILE A 124 13.14 -10.98 3.37
CA ILE A 124 12.76 -10.22 4.57
C ILE A 124 14.02 -9.97 5.38
N ASP A 125 14.37 -8.71 5.58
CA ASP A 125 15.54 -8.27 6.32
C ASP A 125 15.10 -7.47 7.56
N GLY A 126 15.86 -7.59 8.65
CA GLY A 126 15.53 -6.97 9.94
C GLY A 126 14.37 -7.60 10.71
N CYS A 127 13.96 -8.82 10.36
CA CYS A 127 13.06 -9.61 11.21
C CYS A 127 13.74 -9.92 12.56
N PRO A 128 13.08 -9.71 13.71
CA PRO A 128 13.65 -10.07 15.00
C PRO A 128 13.99 -11.58 15.09
N PRO A 129 15.01 -11.98 15.86
CA PRO A 129 15.32 -13.38 16.11
C PRO A 129 14.35 -13.99 17.13
N ARG A 130 14.33 -15.33 17.22
CA ARG A 130 13.60 -16.15 18.20
C ARG A 130 12.07 -16.08 18.08
N ILE A 131 11.56 -15.83 16.88
CA ILE A 131 10.13 -15.97 16.58
C ILE A 131 9.93 -17.36 15.97
N PRO A 132 9.02 -18.20 16.50
CA PRO A 132 8.67 -19.45 15.85
C PRO A 132 8.14 -19.19 14.44
N LEU A 133 8.71 -19.85 13.43
CA LEU A 133 8.34 -19.67 12.03
C LEU A 133 8.47 -20.95 11.22
N SER A 134 7.41 -21.25 10.48
CA SER A 134 7.33 -22.33 9.50
C SER A 134 6.55 -21.88 8.26
N GLU A 135 6.59 -22.65 7.18
CA GLU A 135 5.82 -22.35 5.96
C GLU A 135 4.32 -22.25 6.22
N SER A 136 3.76 -23.04 7.14
CA SER A 136 2.32 -23.03 7.44
C SER A 136 1.84 -21.69 8.01
N ASP A 137 2.70 -20.99 8.74
CA ASP A 137 2.43 -19.63 9.24
C ASP A 137 2.22 -18.63 8.11
N LEU A 138 2.91 -18.80 6.98
CA LEU A 138 2.79 -17.94 5.81
C LEU A 138 1.67 -18.42 4.87
N GLN A 139 1.49 -19.74 4.80
CA GLN A 139 0.61 -20.39 3.83
C GLN A 139 -0.85 -19.99 4.02
N PHE A 140 -1.30 -19.78 5.26
CA PHE A 140 -2.68 -19.38 5.54
C PHE A 140 -3.12 -18.13 4.76
N ASP A 141 -2.32 -17.05 4.81
CA ASP A 141 -2.65 -15.82 4.10
C ASP A 141 -2.40 -15.92 2.59
N LEU A 142 -1.40 -16.71 2.17
CA LEU A 142 -1.16 -16.99 0.76
C LEU A 142 -2.35 -17.74 0.14
N ASP A 143 -2.91 -18.71 0.86
CA ASP A 143 -4.11 -19.44 0.45
C ASP A 143 -5.31 -18.50 0.35
N ARG A 144 -5.49 -17.57 1.31
CA ARG A 144 -6.53 -16.54 1.23
C ARG A 144 -6.38 -15.63 0.02
N ARG A 145 -5.16 -15.33 -0.42
CA ARG A 145 -4.86 -14.44 -1.58
C ARG A 145 -5.01 -15.14 -2.95
N ARG A 146 -4.79 -16.46 -2.96
CA ARG A 146 -4.65 -17.29 -4.16
C ARG A 146 -5.80 -17.12 -5.17
N PRO A 147 -5.54 -17.17 -6.48
CA PRO A 147 -6.62 -17.21 -7.46
C PRO A 147 -7.43 -18.53 -7.40
N GLY A 148 -8.56 -18.59 -8.10
CA GLY A 148 -9.28 -19.83 -8.35
C GLY A 148 -10.08 -20.40 -7.18
N GLN A 149 -10.30 -19.62 -6.14
CA GLN A 149 -11.05 -20.06 -4.95
C GLN A 149 -12.56 -20.12 -5.19
N SER A 150 -13.09 -19.30 -6.11
CA SER A 150 -14.54 -19.19 -6.31
C SER A 150 -14.93 -18.72 -7.71
N ARG A 151 -16.22 -18.86 -8.05
CA ARG A 151 -16.80 -18.43 -9.33
C ARG A 151 -16.71 -16.92 -9.61
N ILE A 152 -16.51 -16.11 -8.56
CA ILE A 152 -16.40 -14.65 -8.66
C ILE A 152 -14.94 -14.16 -8.74
N THR A 153 -13.98 -15.09 -8.84
CA THR A 153 -12.55 -14.82 -9.03
C THR A 153 -12.04 -15.48 -10.31
N THR A 154 -10.81 -15.17 -10.70
CA THR A 154 -10.16 -15.76 -11.87
C THR A 154 -10.01 -17.28 -11.70
N PRO A 155 -10.35 -18.09 -12.71
CA PRO A 155 -10.29 -19.55 -12.61
C PRO A 155 -8.88 -20.16 -12.70
N ARG A 156 -7.81 -19.39 -12.44
CA ARG A 156 -6.43 -19.91 -12.40
C ARG A 156 -6.21 -20.80 -11.19
N LYS A 157 -5.48 -21.90 -11.36
CA LYS A 157 -5.21 -22.88 -10.30
C LYS A 157 -3.74 -22.85 -9.92
N GLU A 158 -3.35 -21.76 -9.28
CA GLU A 158 -2.04 -21.65 -8.63
C GLU A 158 -2.16 -22.20 -7.22
N THR A 159 -1.14 -22.87 -6.68
CA THR A 159 -1.16 -23.36 -5.29
C THR A 159 -0.65 -22.32 -4.30
N ASP A 160 0.13 -21.34 -4.77
CA ASP A 160 0.84 -20.35 -3.94
C ASP A 160 1.66 -21.00 -2.80
N THR A 161 2.14 -22.23 -2.99
CA THR A 161 2.92 -22.96 -1.99
C THR A 161 4.27 -22.30 -1.75
N CYS A 162 4.52 -21.80 -0.53
CA CYS A 162 5.78 -21.17 -0.19
C CYS A 162 6.81 -22.16 0.35
N ARG A 163 8.09 -21.80 0.16
CA ARG A 163 9.23 -22.46 0.78
C ARG A 163 10.15 -21.42 1.41
N ILE A 164 10.54 -21.63 2.66
CA ILE A 164 11.55 -20.83 3.35
C ILE A 164 12.92 -21.45 3.06
N SER A 165 13.89 -20.63 2.62
CA SER A 165 15.22 -21.11 2.22
C SER A 165 16.36 -20.59 3.10
N SER A 166 16.11 -19.60 3.96
CA SER A 166 17.11 -19.01 4.86
C SER A 166 16.42 -18.28 6.03
N GLY A 167 17.21 -17.83 7.01
CA GLY A 167 16.74 -16.96 8.10
C GLY A 167 15.93 -17.68 9.19
N VAL A 168 15.81 -19.00 9.10
CA VAL A 168 15.16 -19.88 10.08
C VAL A 168 16.09 -21.05 10.40
N SER A 169 16.23 -21.38 11.69
CA SER A 169 16.96 -22.54 12.20
C SER A 169 16.16 -23.14 13.35
N GLU A 170 15.99 -24.47 13.36
CA GLU A 170 15.22 -25.18 14.40
C GLU A 170 13.81 -24.60 14.63
N GLY A 171 13.15 -24.18 13.54
CA GLY A 171 11.81 -23.58 13.59
C GLY A 171 11.75 -22.16 14.14
N MET A 172 12.90 -21.49 14.35
CA MET A 172 12.99 -20.14 14.91
C MET A 172 13.67 -19.18 13.94
N THR A 173 13.20 -17.94 13.86
CA THR A 173 13.89 -16.88 13.12
C THR A 173 15.27 -16.62 13.73
N THR A 174 16.29 -16.45 12.90
CA THR A 174 17.68 -16.26 13.33
C THR A 174 18.08 -14.80 13.51
N GLY A 175 17.21 -13.87 13.08
CA GLY A 175 17.55 -12.44 12.98
C GLY A 175 18.32 -12.08 11.70
N THR A 176 18.57 -13.05 10.82
CA THR A 176 19.21 -12.86 9.52
C THR A 176 18.17 -12.90 8.38
N PRO A 177 18.53 -12.51 7.15
CA PRO A 177 17.56 -12.43 6.07
C PRO A 177 16.81 -13.74 5.77
N ILE A 178 15.48 -13.65 5.71
CA ILE A 178 14.58 -14.77 5.41
C ILE A 178 14.23 -14.72 3.92
N HIS A 179 14.60 -15.77 3.18
CA HIS A 179 14.24 -15.94 1.78
C HIS A 179 13.00 -16.82 1.65
N VAL A 180 11.95 -16.29 0.99
CA VAL A 180 10.71 -17.01 0.70
C VAL A 180 10.54 -17.10 -0.82
N PHE A 181 10.33 -18.32 -1.31
CA PHE A 181 10.12 -18.59 -2.73
C PHE A 181 8.80 -19.32 -2.97
N VAL A 182 8.08 -18.92 -4.03
CA VAL A 182 6.84 -19.55 -4.50
C VAL A 182 6.96 -19.83 -6.01
N PRO A 183 6.94 -21.09 -6.45
CA PRO A 183 7.00 -21.42 -7.87
C PRO A 183 5.70 -21.01 -8.58
N ASN A 184 5.80 -20.71 -9.88
CA ASN A 184 4.63 -20.50 -10.73
C ASN A 184 4.28 -21.83 -11.42
N THR A 185 3.03 -22.32 -11.29
CA THR A 185 2.66 -23.67 -11.75
C THR A 185 1.61 -23.72 -12.86
N ASP A 186 0.81 -22.66 -13.08
CA ASP A 186 -0.25 -22.60 -14.11
C ASP A 186 0.12 -21.61 -15.23
N GLN A 187 1.34 -21.73 -15.78
CA GLN A 187 1.78 -20.91 -16.92
C GLN A 187 1.31 -21.49 -18.24
N ARG A 188 0.48 -20.73 -18.95
CA ARG A 188 0.10 -21.03 -20.34
C ARG A 188 0.59 -19.92 -21.24
N GLY A 189 1.74 -20.13 -21.89
CA GLY A 189 2.35 -19.12 -22.77
C GLY A 189 1.54 -18.79 -24.02
N LEU A 190 0.67 -19.71 -24.48
CA LEU A 190 -0.06 -19.60 -25.76
C LEU A 190 -1.32 -18.71 -25.71
N ASP A 191 -1.87 -18.43 -24.52
CA ASP A 191 -3.10 -17.63 -24.36
C ASP A 191 -2.88 -16.11 -24.61
N TYR A 192 -1.64 -15.68 -24.91
CA TYR A 192 -1.24 -14.25 -24.91
C TYR A 192 -0.62 -13.75 -26.22
N SER A 193 -0.63 -14.53 -27.31
CA SER A 193 -0.03 -14.13 -28.59
C SER A 193 -0.64 -12.84 -29.16
N GLU A 194 -1.97 -12.67 -29.06
CA GLU A 194 -2.68 -11.43 -29.45
C GLU A 194 -2.30 -10.22 -28.57
N MET A 195 -1.95 -10.42 -27.29
CA MET A 195 -1.55 -9.36 -26.34
C MET A 195 -0.09 -8.89 -26.53
N SER A 196 0.66 -9.54 -27.42
CA SER A 196 2.01 -9.13 -27.79
C SER A 196 2.04 -7.91 -28.71
N VAL A 197 0.95 -7.67 -29.45
CA VAL A 197 0.93 -6.69 -30.55
C VAL A 197 0.37 -5.34 -30.12
N ALA A 198 -0.59 -5.33 -29.20
CA ALA A 198 -1.33 -4.12 -28.78
C ALA A 198 -1.14 -3.80 -27.30
N TYR A 199 -1.23 -2.52 -26.94
CA TYR A 199 -1.26 -2.11 -25.53
C TYR A 199 -2.62 -2.45 -24.92
N ARG A 200 -2.63 -3.10 -23.75
CA ARG A 200 -3.89 -3.38 -23.06
C ARG A 200 -4.37 -2.09 -22.37
N PRO A 201 -5.60 -1.62 -22.63
CA PRO A 201 -6.12 -0.42 -21.99
C PRO A 201 -6.03 -0.51 -20.46
N SER A 202 -5.58 0.56 -19.82
CA SER A 202 -5.49 0.67 -18.36
C SER A 202 -4.55 -0.37 -17.69
N HIS A 203 -3.64 -0.98 -18.47
CA HIS A 203 -2.48 -1.74 -17.98
C HIS A 203 -1.20 -0.94 -18.11
N ALA A 204 -0.10 -1.50 -17.60
CA ALA A 204 1.20 -0.84 -17.58
C ALA A 204 1.97 -0.94 -18.92
N ASP A 205 1.43 -1.59 -19.95
CA ASP A 205 2.18 -1.99 -21.16
C ASP A 205 2.88 -0.80 -21.85
N ALA A 206 2.12 0.24 -22.19
CA ALA A 206 2.66 1.44 -22.84
C ALA A 206 3.65 2.19 -21.93
N THR A 207 3.33 2.31 -20.63
CA THR A 207 4.19 2.99 -19.66
C THR A 207 5.50 2.24 -19.41
N TYR A 208 5.50 0.91 -19.50
CA TYR A 208 6.71 0.10 -19.42
C TYR A 208 7.60 0.31 -20.64
N ASP A 209 7.03 0.33 -21.85
CA ASP A 209 7.80 0.65 -23.06
C ASP A 209 8.36 2.09 -23.00
N MET A 210 7.56 3.07 -22.55
CA MET A 210 8.01 4.46 -22.39
C MET A 210 9.15 4.60 -21.37
N LYS A 211 9.08 3.86 -20.26
CA LYS A 211 10.05 3.97 -19.16
C LYS A 211 11.31 3.13 -19.37
N TYR A 212 11.14 1.91 -19.86
CA TYR A 212 12.19 0.89 -19.89
C TYR A 212 12.57 0.43 -21.30
N GLY A 213 11.74 0.69 -22.33
CA GLY A 213 11.96 0.22 -23.71
C GLY A 213 11.79 -1.30 -23.90
N VAL A 214 11.66 -2.05 -22.81
CA VAL A 214 11.48 -3.50 -22.78
C VAL A 214 10.33 -3.84 -21.82
N ARG A 215 9.46 -4.76 -22.24
CA ARG A 215 8.37 -5.27 -21.41
C ARG A 215 8.30 -6.79 -21.47
N SER A 216 7.99 -7.42 -20.34
CA SER A 216 7.58 -8.82 -20.32
C SER A 216 6.12 -8.88 -20.78
N VAL A 217 5.95 -9.31 -22.03
CA VAL A 217 4.65 -9.38 -22.70
C VAL A 217 3.70 -10.38 -22.02
N GLN A 218 4.26 -11.43 -21.41
CA GLN A 218 3.50 -12.49 -20.77
C GLN A 218 3.05 -12.06 -19.36
N GLY A 219 1.73 -12.06 -19.12
CA GLY A 219 1.13 -11.87 -17.79
C GLY A 219 1.33 -10.53 -17.09
N GLY A 220 1.82 -9.50 -17.80
CA GLY A 220 2.12 -8.19 -17.21
C GLY A 220 3.43 -8.12 -16.42
N GLY A 221 4.29 -9.14 -16.53
CA GLY A 221 5.63 -9.14 -15.94
C GLY A 221 5.63 -8.85 -14.44
N ARG A 222 6.44 -7.84 -14.05
CA ARG A 222 6.61 -7.39 -12.66
C ARG A 222 5.44 -6.57 -12.11
N SER A 223 4.64 -5.91 -12.97
CA SER A 223 3.45 -5.15 -12.56
C SER A 223 2.24 -6.04 -12.23
N SER A 224 2.37 -7.35 -12.45
CA SER A 224 1.30 -8.31 -12.21
C SER A 224 0.97 -8.45 -10.73
N ALA A 225 -0.31 -8.68 -10.42
CA ALA A 225 -0.74 -8.98 -9.06
C ALA A 225 -0.12 -10.27 -8.47
N ARG A 226 0.59 -11.08 -9.27
CA ARG A 226 1.41 -12.19 -8.77
C ARG A 226 2.52 -11.73 -7.82
N GLU A 227 3.09 -10.54 -8.06
CA GLU A 227 4.12 -9.94 -7.21
C GLU A 227 3.69 -9.83 -5.75
N THR A 228 2.39 -9.67 -5.50
CA THR A 228 1.85 -9.49 -4.14
C THR A 228 1.99 -10.71 -3.24
N ILE A 229 2.38 -11.87 -3.77
CA ILE A 229 2.86 -12.99 -2.95
C ILE A 229 4.06 -12.56 -2.09
N GLY A 230 5.00 -11.80 -2.68
CA GLY A 230 6.14 -11.22 -1.98
C GLY A 230 5.77 -10.13 -0.97
N ARG A 231 4.49 -9.75 -0.89
CA ARG A 231 3.94 -8.82 0.12
C ARG A 231 3.15 -9.57 1.20
N VAL A 232 2.34 -10.54 0.78
CA VAL A 232 1.48 -11.33 1.67
C VAL A 232 2.29 -12.27 2.56
N ALA A 233 3.30 -12.97 2.02
CA ALA A 233 4.17 -13.82 2.82
C ALA A 233 4.85 -13.06 3.99
N PRO A 234 5.56 -11.95 3.78
CA PRO A 234 6.13 -11.20 4.90
C PRO A 234 5.07 -10.50 5.76
N GLY A 235 3.92 -10.14 5.19
CA GLY A 235 2.78 -9.62 5.93
C GLY A 235 2.23 -10.62 6.96
N ALA A 236 2.19 -11.91 6.64
CA ALA A 236 1.78 -12.96 7.57
C ALA A 236 2.74 -13.06 8.77
N LEU A 237 4.06 -13.02 8.52
CA LEU A 237 5.06 -12.94 9.58
C LEU A 237 4.92 -11.66 10.41
N ALA A 238 4.68 -10.51 9.77
CA ALA A 238 4.44 -9.25 10.47
C ALA A 238 3.19 -9.31 11.37
N LYS A 239 2.08 -9.90 10.89
CA LYS A 239 0.87 -10.13 11.69
C LYS A 239 1.18 -11.02 12.90
N LYS A 240 1.97 -12.09 12.72
CA LYS A 240 2.39 -12.97 13.82
C LYS A 240 3.18 -12.21 14.88
N ILE A 241 4.13 -11.38 14.47
CA ILE A 241 4.93 -10.53 15.38
C ILE A 241 4.02 -9.59 16.17
N LEU A 242 3.16 -8.84 15.49
CA LEU A 242 2.27 -7.86 16.10
C LEU A 242 1.27 -8.51 17.07
N LYS A 243 0.71 -9.67 16.69
CA LYS A 243 -0.19 -10.45 17.55
C LYS A 243 0.53 -10.95 18.81
N GLN A 244 1.75 -11.48 18.69
CA GLN A 244 2.55 -11.91 19.84
C GLN A 244 2.98 -10.74 20.73
N PHE A 245 3.21 -9.56 20.14
CA PHE A 245 3.74 -8.41 20.86
C PHE A 245 2.69 -7.66 21.68
N ALA A 246 1.53 -7.37 21.08
CA ALA A 246 0.49 -6.53 21.69
C ALA A 246 -0.92 -7.10 21.53
N GLY A 247 -1.07 -8.35 21.07
CA GLY A 247 -2.39 -8.90 20.74
C GLY A 247 -3.05 -8.19 19.55
N THR A 248 -2.27 -7.48 18.73
CA THR A 248 -2.76 -6.70 17.58
C THR A 248 -3.45 -7.61 16.58
N GLU A 249 -4.61 -7.17 16.10
CA GLU A 249 -5.41 -7.89 15.10
C GLU A 249 -5.66 -6.98 13.91
N ILE A 250 -5.32 -7.45 12.74
CA ILE A 250 -5.49 -6.73 11.47
C ILE A 250 -6.50 -7.52 10.66
N LEU A 251 -7.69 -6.94 10.50
CA LEU A 251 -8.80 -7.56 9.79
C LEU A 251 -9.21 -6.65 8.64
N ALA A 252 -9.41 -7.21 7.46
CA ALA A 252 -9.98 -6.47 6.35
C ALA A 252 -11.16 -7.22 5.74
N TYR A 253 -12.08 -6.47 5.15
CA TYR A 253 -13.27 -7.02 4.53
C TYR A 253 -13.75 -6.15 3.37
N VAL A 254 -14.55 -6.74 2.49
CA VAL A 254 -15.16 -6.03 1.37
C VAL A 254 -16.37 -5.23 1.85
N SER A 255 -16.26 -3.91 1.79
CA SER A 255 -17.32 -2.97 2.20
C SER A 255 -18.09 -2.40 1.03
N GLN A 256 -17.57 -2.51 -0.20
CA GLN A 256 -18.30 -2.10 -1.39
C GLN A 256 -17.92 -2.96 -2.59
N VAL A 257 -18.92 -3.31 -3.40
CA VAL A 257 -18.72 -3.78 -4.77
C VAL A 257 -19.67 -3.03 -5.70
N HIS A 258 -19.09 -2.37 -6.72
CA HIS A 258 -19.86 -1.53 -7.63
C HIS A 258 -20.75 -0.53 -6.88
N GLN A 259 -22.07 -0.57 -7.08
CA GLN A 259 -23.05 0.32 -6.40
C GLN A 259 -23.58 -0.27 -5.07
N VAL A 260 -23.17 -1.49 -4.70
CA VAL A 260 -23.57 -2.12 -3.44
C VAL A 260 -22.58 -1.71 -2.36
N VAL A 261 -23.00 -0.80 -1.48
CA VAL A 261 -22.22 -0.28 -0.36
C VAL A 261 -22.78 -0.88 0.93
N LEU A 262 -21.93 -1.49 1.75
CA LEU A 262 -22.25 -1.92 3.11
C LEU A 262 -22.25 -0.68 4.04
N PRO A 263 -23.37 -0.32 4.67
CA PRO A 263 -23.40 0.73 5.68
C PRO A 263 -22.45 0.43 6.85
N GLU A 264 -21.73 1.45 7.32
CA GLU A 264 -20.68 1.29 8.33
C GLU A 264 -21.22 0.87 9.70
N ASP A 265 -22.43 1.32 10.04
CA ASP A 265 -23.13 1.01 11.29
C ASP A 265 -23.59 -0.46 11.40
N LEU A 266 -23.56 -1.21 10.30
CA LEU A 266 -23.87 -2.65 10.29
C LEU A 266 -22.67 -3.55 10.62
N VAL A 267 -21.48 -2.98 10.83
CA VAL A 267 -20.29 -3.74 11.21
C VAL A 267 -19.78 -3.25 12.54
N ASP A 268 -19.89 -4.09 13.56
CA ASP A 268 -19.25 -3.85 14.85
C ASP A 268 -17.75 -4.14 14.76
N HIS A 269 -16.93 -3.09 14.68
CA HIS A 269 -15.47 -3.23 14.55
C HIS A 269 -14.81 -3.79 15.81
N GLU A 270 -15.44 -3.65 16.99
CA GLU A 270 -14.90 -4.19 18.25
C GLU A 270 -15.01 -5.71 18.29
N ASN A 271 -16.09 -6.28 17.75
CA ASN A 271 -16.38 -7.72 17.82
C ASN A 271 -16.28 -8.47 16.49
N LEU A 272 -15.87 -7.81 15.40
CA LEU A 272 -15.67 -8.44 14.09
C LEU A 272 -14.69 -9.61 14.19
N THR A 273 -15.05 -10.75 13.59
CA THR A 273 -14.21 -11.96 13.57
C THR A 273 -13.77 -12.32 12.16
N LEU A 274 -12.63 -13.04 12.07
CA LEU A 274 -12.14 -13.58 10.80
C LEU A 274 -13.12 -14.59 10.19
N GLU A 275 -13.82 -15.35 11.03
CA GLU A 275 -14.83 -16.32 10.57
C GLU A 275 -15.97 -15.62 9.83
N GLN A 276 -16.51 -14.51 10.36
CA GLN A 276 -17.55 -13.73 9.68
C GLN A 276 -17.09 -13.25 8.29
N ILE A 277 -15.82 -12.88 8.16
CA ILE A 277 -15.21 -12.41 6.91
C ILE A 277 -15.03 -13.58 5.93
N GLU A 278 -14.47 -14.72 6.36
CA GLU A 278 -14.14 -15.83 5.47
C GLU A 278 -15.34 -16.76 5.17
N ASN A 279 -16.47 -16.62 5.85
CA ASN A 279 -17.67 -17.47 5.67
C ASN A 279 -18.37 -17.28 4.31
N ASN A 280 -17.91 -16.37 3.46
CA ASN A 280 -18.44 -16.19 2.11
C ASN A 280 -17.38 -15.79 1.10
N ILE A 281 -17.65 -16.09 -0.17
CA ILE A 281 -16.70 -15.94 -1.27
C ILE A 281 -16.33 -14.48 -1.60
N VAL A 282 -17.12 -13.49 -1.17
CA VAL A 282 -16.86 -12.07 -1.41
C VAL A 282 -16.19 -11.39 -0.23
N ARG A 283 -16.08 -12.07 0.92
CA ARG A 283 -15.47 -11.56 2.16
C ARG A 283 -16.15 -10.31 2.73
N CYS A 284 -17.48 -10.29 2.74
CA CYS A 284 -18.27 -9.26 3.39
C CYS A 284 -18.86 -9.83 4.69
N PRO A 285 -18.69 -9.19 5.87
CA PRO A 285 -19.11 -9.76 7.15
C PRO A 285 -20.63 -9.77 7.33
N ASN A 286 -21.37 -8.95 6.58
CA ASN A 286 -22.82 -8.96 6.57
C ASN A 286 -23.35 -9.91 5.47
N PRO A 287 -24.10 -10.98 5.80
CA PRO A 287 -24.56 -11.97 4.82
C PRO A 287 -25.48 -11.40 3.73
N GLU A 288 -26.39 -10.49 4.08
CA GLU A 288 -27.32 -9.89 3.12
C GLU A 288 -26.57 -9.08 2.06
N TYR A 289 -25.61 -8.26 2.50
CA TYR A 289 -24.78 -7.48 1.59
C TYR A 289 -23.78 -8.36 0.84
N ALA A 290 -23.30 -9.45 1.43
CA ALA A 290 -22.48 -10.43 0.74
C ALA A 290 -23.22 -11.02 -0.48
N GLU A 291 -24.48 -11.43 -0.32
CA GLU A 291 -25.29 -11.93 -1.43
C GLU A 291 -25.52 -10.88 -2.52
N LYS A 292 -25.85 -9.64 -2.13
CA LYS A 292 -26.03 -8.51 -3.07
C LYS A 292 -24.75 -8.23 -3.86
N MET A 293 -23.59 -8.22 -3.18
CA MET A 293 -22.29 -8.01 -3.83
C MET A 293 -21.94 -9.17 -4.77
N ILE A 294 -22.18 -10.42 -4.37
CA ILE A 294 -21.98 -11.60 -5.23
C ILE A 294 -22.86 -11.50 -6.48
N ALA A 295 -24.13 -11.15 -6.35
CA ALA A 295 -25.05 -10.97 -7.47
C ALA A 295 -24.57 -9.85 -8.41
N ALA A 296 -24.08 -8.73 -7.87
CA ALA A 296 -23.53 -7.63 -8.66
C ALA A 296 -22.29 -8.07 -9.48
N ILE A 297 -21.39 -8.87 -8.88
CA ILE A 297 -20.21 -9.41 -9.59
C ILE A 297 -20.63 -10.37 -10.70
N ASP A 298 -21.60 -11.26 -10.45
CA ASP A 298 -22.07 -12.20 -11.46
C ASP A 298 -22.77 -11.52 -12.63
N ALA A 299 -23.55 -10.47 -12.35
CA ALA A 299 -24.24 -9.69 -13.38
C ALA A 299 -23.28 -9.03 -14.38
N VAL A 300 -22.06 -8.65 -13.95
CA VAL A 300 -21.04 -8.10 -14.86
C VAL A 300 -20.17 -9.19 -15.48
N ARG A 301 -19.87 -10.27 -14.74
CA ARG A 301 -19.10 -11.43 -15.22
C ARG A 301 -19.76 -12.06 -16.45
N THR A 302 -21.07 -12.29 -16.38
CA THR A 302 -21.86 -12.88 -17.49
C THR A 302 -21.86 -12.02 -18.75
N LYS A 303 -21.63 -10.71 -18.62
CA LYS A 303 -21.51 -9.75 -19.73
C LYS A 303 -20.05 -9.59 -20.22
N GLY A 304 -19.12 -10.41 -19.72
CA GLY A 304 -17.71 -10.31 -20.02
C GLY A 304 -17.07 -9.00 -19.54
N ASN A 305 -17.62 -8.37 -18.49
CA ASN A 305 -17.15 -7.10 -17.93
C ASN A 305 -16.62 -7.29 -16.49
N SER A 306 -16.10 -6.22 -15.89
CA SER A 306 -15.57 -6.21 -14.51
C SER A 306 -16.10 -5.03 -13.70
N VAL A 307 -15.96 -5.12 -12.38
CA VAL A 307 -16.28 -4.06 -11.41
C VAL A 307 -15.17 -3.90 -10.38
N GLY A 308 -15.11 -2.70 -9.80
CA GLY A 308 -14.25 -2.38 -8.66
C GLY A 308 -15.02 -2.39 -7.35
N GLY A 309 -14.43 -1.81 -6.31
CA GLY A 309 -15.03 -1.74 -4.99
C GLY A 309 -14.06 -1.22 -3.93
N VAL A 310 -14.43 -1.41 -2.66
CA VAL A 310 -13.69 -0.90 -1.51
C VAL A 310 -13.45 -2.02 -0.52
N VAL A 311 -12.23 -2.06 0.02
CA VAL A 311 -11.85 -2.87 1.19
C VAL A 311 -11.75 -1.94 2.38
N THR A 312 -12.48 -2.25 3.46
CA THR A 312 -12.25 -1.64 4.77
C THR A 312 -11.25 -2.49 5.54
N CYS A 313 -10.28 -1.87 6.21
CA CYS A 313 -9.34 -2.54 7.09
C CYS A 313 -9.35 -1.86 8.46
N ILE A 314 -9.43 -2.69 9.50
CA ILE A 314 -9.35 -2.27 10.88
C ILE A 314 -8.14 -2.90 11.56
N VAL A 315 -7.58 -2.17 12.53
CA VAL A 315 -6.54 -2.68 13.42
C VAL A 315 -6.96 -2.49 14.86
N ARG A 316 -7.21 -3.60 15.55
CA ARG A 316 -7.44 -3.62 17.01
C ARG A 316 -6.13 -3.80 17.74
N ASN A 317 -6.04 -3.24 18.94
CA ASN A 317 -4.86 -3.32 19.80
C ASN A 317 -3.57 -2.89 19.07
N ALA A 318 -3.65 -1.84 18.26
CA ALA A 318 -2.46 -1.20 17.71
C ALA A 318 -1.63 -0.64 18.89
N PRO A 319 -0.32 -0.90 18.98
CA PRO A 319 0.50 -0.27 19.99
C PRO A 319 0.36 1.25 19.93
N ARG A 320 0.20 1.91 21.08
CA ARG A 320 0.07 3.36 21.17
C ARG A 320 1.43 4.02 20.89
N GLY A 321 1.43 5.15 20.21
CA GLY A 321 2.66 5.89 19.95
C GLY A 321 3.44 5.47 18.70
N LEU A 322 2.90 4.63 17.83
CA LEU A 322 3.53 4.28 16.56
C LEU A 322 3.35 5.41 15.54
N GLY A 323 4.41 5.73 14.78
CA GLY A 323 4.39 6.74 13.75
C GLY A 323 5.31 7.92 14.05
N THR A 324 5.29 8.93 13.16
CA THR A 324 6.08 10.14 13.30
C THR A 324 5.25 11.38 12.95
N PRO A 325 5.62 12.59 13.39
CA PRO A 325 4.72 13.75 13.25
C PRO A 325 4.77 14.49 11.90
N VAL A 326 5.72 14.19 10.99
CA VAL A 326 5.99 15.04 9.81
C VAL A 326 5.86 14.31 8.46
N PHE A 327 6.95 13.79 7.89
CA PHE A 327 6.97 13.23 6.54
C PHE A 327 6.54 11.76 6.53
N ASP A 328 6.89 11.01 7.58
CA ASP A 328 6.62 9.58 7.71
C ASP A 328 5.48 9.35 8.72
N LYS A 329 4.42 10.17 8.60
CA LYS A 329 3.20 10.00 9.41
C LYS A 329 2.63 8.61 9.22
N LEU A 330 2.09 8.01 10.28
CA LEU A 330 1.59 6.64 10.20
C LEU A 330 0.52 6.47 9.12
N GLU A 331 -0.45 7.38 9.02
CA GLU A 331 -1.47 7.37 7.97
C GLU A 331 -0.90 7.58 6.57
N ALA A 332 0.22 8.32 6.43
CA ALA A 332 0.88 8.54 5.16
C ALA A 332 1.64 7.28 4.70
N GLU A 333 2.33 6.59 5.60
CA GLU A 333 2.98 5.31 5.30
C GLU A 333 1.94 4.21 5.03
N LEU A 334 0.83 4.16 5.77
CA LEU A 334 -0.30 3.27 5.48
C LEU A 334 -0.90 3.54 4.10
N ALA A 335 -1.10 4.82 3.76
CA ALA A 335 -1.60 5.22 2.45
C ALA A 335 -0.65 4.79 1.32
N LYS A 336 0.64 5.05 1.46
CA LYS A 336 1.69 4.62 0.51
C LYS A 336 1.72 3.10 0.36
N ALA A 337 1.65 2.36 1.46
CA ALA A 337 1.60 0.90 1.47
C ALA A 337 0.41 0.39 0.65
N CYS A 338 -0.79 0.87 0.97
CA CYS A 338 -2.03 0.43 0.33
C CYS A 338 -2.10 0.89 -1.13
N MET A 339 -1.79 2.15 -1.42
CA MET A 339 -1.80 2.71 -2.78
C MET A 339 -0.74 2.10 -3.71
N SER A 340 0.26 1.41 -3.15
CA SER A 340 1.22 0.64 -3.95
C SER A 340 0.67 -0.73 -4.41
N LEU A 341 -0.50 -1.15 -3.94
CA LEU A 341 -1.16 -2.37 -4.38
C LEU A 341 -1.74 -2.21 -5.80
N PRO A 342 -1.76 -3.27 -6.62
CA PRO A 342 -2.37 -3.23 -7.93
C PRO A 342 -3.84 -2.79 -7.89
N ALA A 343 -4.25 -2.05 -8.92
CA ALA A 343 -5.61 -1.55 -9.10
C ALA A 343 -6.12 -0.55 -8.05
N THR A 344 -5.34 -0.16 -7.06
CA THR A 344 -5.75 0.88 -6.10
C THR A 344 -5.86 2.27 -6.74
N LYS A 345 -6.81 3.06 -6.24
CA LYS A 345 -7.12 4.42 -6.73
C LYS A 345 -7.49 5.42 -5.65
N GLY A 346 -7.74 4.98 -4.42
CA GLY A 346 -8.05 5.88 -3.32
C GLY A 346 -7.73 5.22 -1.98
N PHE A 347 -7.44 6.07 -1.00
CA PHE A 347 -7.21 5.70 0.37
C PHE A 347 -7.91 6.74 1.26
N GLU A 348 -8.65 6.26 2.25
CA GLU A 348 -9.27 7.07 3.29
C GLU A 348 -8.88 6.53 4.66
N PHE A 349 -8.74 7.40 5.65
CA PHE A 349 -8.48 7.04 7.03
C PHE A 349 -9.52 7.71 7.95
N GLY A 350 -9.96 7.00 8.98
CA GLY A 350 -11.01 7.45 9.88
C GLY A 350 -12.28 7.88 9.13
N SER A 351 -12.74 9.10 9.41
CA SER A 351 -13.86 9.75 8.71
C SER A 351 -13.58 10.00 7.22
N GLY A 352 -12.33 9.98 6.76
CA GLY A 352 -12.01 10.10 5.33
C GLY A 352 -12.52 11.39 4.70
N PHE A 353 -13.02 11.31 3.46
CA PHE A 353 -13.60 12.47 2.77
C PHE A 353 -14.92 12.93 3.41
N SER A 354 -15.68 12.06 4.09
CA SER A 354 -16.94 12.47 4.73
C SER A 354 -16.70 13.43 5.91
N GLY A 355 -15.54 13.35 6.55
CA GLY A 355 -15.12 14.29 7.60
C GLY A 355 -15.00 15.74 7.11
N THR A 356 -14.81 15.97 5.80
CA THR A 356 -14.67 17.33 5.23
C THR A 356 -15.97 18.13 5.24
N PHE A 357 -17.12 17.48 5.49
CA PHE A 357 -18.43 18.13 5.61
C PHE A 357 -18.77 18.54 7.04
N LEU A 358 -17.93 18.21 8.02
CA LEU A 358 -18.17 18.48 9.44
C LEU A 358 -17.45 19.74 9.90
N THR A 359 -18.04 20.46 10.85
CA THR A 359 -17.35 21.50 11.61
C THR A 359 -16.36 20.88 12.60
N GLY A 360 -15.41 21.68 13.12
CA GLY A 360 -14.47 21.19 14.13
C GLY A 360 -15.16 20.65 15.39
N LEU A 361 -16.27 21.27 15.83
CA LEU A 361 -17.03 20.80 16.98
C LEU A 361 -17.69 19.44 16.74
N GLU A 362 -18.15 19.19 15.51
CA GLU A 362 -18.75 17.91 15.13
C GLU A 362 -17.69 16.84 14.84
N HIS A 363 -16.51 17.22 14.37
CA HIS A 363 -15.46 16.28 13.97
C HIS A 363 -14.62 15.80 15.17
N ASN A 364 -14.25 16.72 16.06
CA ASN A 364 -13.28 16.44 17.13
C ASN A 364 -13.66 15.22 17.98
N ASP A 365 -12.66 14.38 18.22
CA ASP A 365 -12.77 13.22 19.10
C ASP A 365 -12.42 13.63 20.54
N GLU A 366 -13.45 13.85 21.36
CA GLU A 366 -13.29 14.29 22.75
C GLU A 366 -12.58 13.21 23.59
N PHE A 367 -11.54 13.61 24.34
CA PHE A 367 -10.82 12.71 25.23
C PHE A 367 -11.59 12.45 26.54
N TYR A 368 -11.45 11.24 27.06
CA TYR A 368 -11.90 10.86 28.41
C TYR A 368 -10.96 9.81 29.01
N ALA A 369 -11.00 9.62 30.32
CA ALA A 369 -10.30 8.52 30.99
C ALA A 369 -11.25 7.33 31.17
N ASP A 370 -10.83 6.13 30.77
CA ASP A 370 -11.58 4.90 31.03
C ASP A 370 -11.47 4.45 32.51
N GLU A 371 -12.18 3.38 32.88
CA GLU A 371 -12.18 2.83 34.24
C GLU A 371 -10.79 2.40 34.74
N ASN A 372 -9.85 2.14 33.82
CA ASN A 372 -8.47 1.77 34.11
C ASN A 372 -7.52 2.99 34.09
N GLY A 373 -8.05 4.21 33.96
CA GLY A 373 -7.28 5.45 33.89
C GLY A 373 -6.61 5.70 32.53
N ARG A 374 -6.92 4.93 31.49
CA ARG A 374 -6.34 5.12 30.15
C ARG A 374 -7.07 6.23 29.41
N ILE A 375 -6.30 7.10 28.75
CA ILE A 375 -6.85 8.17 27.90
C ILE A 375 -7.38 7.53 26.61
N ARG A 376 -8.68 7.75 26.34
CA ARG A 376 -9.43 7.27 25.18
C ARG A 376 -10.20 8.40 24.52
N THR A 377 -10.81 8.15 23.37
CA THR A 377 -11.70 9.12 22.71
C THR A 377 -13.15 8.63 22.64
N LYS A 378 -14.12 9.54 22.83
CA LYS A 378 -15.55 9.19 22.80
C LYS A 378 -16.06 8.80 21.41
N THR A 379 -15.40 9.31 20.38
CA THR A 379 -15.60 8.96 18.97
C THR A 379 -14.25 8.63 18.34
N ASN A 380 -14.25 8.06 17.14
CA ASN A 380 -13.03 7.67 16.45
C ASN A 380 -12.99 8.20 14.99
N ARG A 381 -13.30 9.49 14.80
CA ARG A 381 -13.29 10.13 13.48
C ARG A 381 -11.87 10.35 12.95
N SER A 382 -10.88 10.40 13.83
CA SER A 382 -9.45 10.36 13.51
C SER A 382 -8.99 8.99 13.02
N GLY A 383 -9.77 7.92 13.27
CA GLY A 383 -9.46 6.57 12.81
C GLY A 383 -8.21 5.99 13.46
N GLY A 384 -8.05 6.14 14.77
CA GLY A 384 -6.96 5.57 15.56
C GLY A 384 -5.62 6.27 15.45
N ILE A 385 -5.52 7.36 14.67
CA ILE A 385 -4.28 8.09 14.42
C ILE A 385 -4.51 9.60 14.60
N GLN A 386 -3.68 10.25 15.40
CA GLN A 386 -3.73 11.69 15.63
C GLN A 386 -2.31 12.26 15.54
N GLY A 387 -2.14 13.34 14.77
CA GLY A 387 -0.83 13.97 14.60
C GLY A 387 0.24 13.08 13.96
N GLY A 388 -0.15 12.06 13.19
CA GLY A 388 0.79 11.09 12.61
C GLY A 388 1.09 9.87 13.47
N ILE A 389 0.46 9.77 14.65
CA ILE A 389 0.80 8.82 15.70
C ILE A 389 -0.44 8.02 16.13
N SER A 390 -0.31 6.70 16.33
CA SER A 390 -1.41 5.86 16.83
C SER A 390 -1.82 6.26 18.26
N ASN A 391 -3.11 6.49 18.48
CA ASN A 391 -3.65 6.94 19.77
C ASN A 391 -4.18 5.79 20.65
N GLY A 392 -4.28 4.58 20.11
CA GLY A 392 -4.74 3.36 20.79
C GLY A 392 -6.18 2.95 20.48
N GLU A 393 -6.96 3.81 19.85
CA GLU A 393 -8.26 3.43 19.30
C GLU A 393 -8.08 2.57 18.04
N ILE A 394 -9.16 1.93 17.58
CA ILE A 394 -9.14 1.13 16.35
C ILE A 394 -8.63 1.98 15.18
N ILE A 395 -7.57 1.54 14.53
CA ILE A 395 -7.16 2.17 13.27
C ILE A 395 -8.16 1.71 12.21
N ASN A 396 -8.84 2.65 11.53
CA ASN A 396 -9.83 2.34 10.51
C ASN A 396 -9.46 3.04 9.19
N MET A 397 -9.41 2.28 8.11
CA MET A 397 -9.07 2.79 6.77
C MET A 397 -9.87 2.10 5.68
N ARG A 398 -10.05 2.80 4.54
CA ARG A 398 -10.71 2.27 3.34
C ARG A 398 -9.79 2.40 2.14
N VAL A 399 -9.74 1.35 1.32
CA VAL A 399 -8.89 1.28 0.11
C VAL A 399 -9.77 1.01 -1.10
N ALA A 400 -9.77 1.93 -2.05
CA ALA A 400 -10.59 1.85 -3.27
C ALA A 400 -9.80 1.18 -4.41
N PHE A 401 -10.43 0.20 -5.05
CA PHE A 401 -9.88 -0.53 -6.19
C PHE A 401 -10.71 -0.29 -7.44
N LYS A 402 -10.05 0.03 -8.55
CA LYS A 402 -10.69 0.13 -9.87
C LYS A 402 -11.13 -1.26 -10.38
N PRO A 403 -12.06 -1.31 -11.36
CA PRO A 403 -12.36 -2.54 -12.08
C PRO A 403 -11.13 -3.18 -12.72
N THR A 404 -11.13 -4.50 -12.84
CA THR A 404 -10.09 -5.25 -13.57
C THR A 404 -10.01 -4.76 -15.00
N SER A 405 -8.85 -4.26 -15.43
CA SER A 405 -8.69 -3.67 -16.76
C SER A 405 -8.89 -4.66 -17.91
N THR A 406 -8.58 -5.95 -17.70
CA THR A 406 -8.78 -6.97 -18.73
C THR A 406 -10.19 -7.53 -18.67
N ILE A 407 -10.95 -7.31 -19.76
CA ILE A 407 -12.35 -7.72 -19.90
C ILE A 407 -12.53 -8.49 -21.22
N GLY A 408 -13.57 -9.32 -21.30
CA GLY A 408 -13.90 -10.14 -22.47
C GLY A 408 -14.62 -9.37 -23.59
N ARG A 409 -14.69 -8.04 -23.50
CA ARG A 409 -15.27 -7.18 -24.54
C ARG A 409 -14.17 -6.54 -25.39
N LYS A 410 -14.54 -6.21 -26.63
CA LYS A 410 -13.69 -5.48 -27.57
C LYS A 410 -13.36 -4.10 -27.01
N GLN A 411 -12.09 -3.71 -27.10
CA GLN A 411 -11.60 -2.40 -26.68
C GLN A 411 -10.70 -1.80 -27.76
N ASN A 412 -10.84 -0.51 -28.00
CA ASN A 412 -9.97 0.25 -28.89
C ASN A 412 -8.65 0.53 -28.18
N THR A 413 -7.54 0.43 -28.91
CA THR A 413 -6.19 0.68 -28.40
C THR A 413 -5.22 0.91 -29.54
N VAL A 414 -3.94 1.11 -29.23
CA VAL A 414 -2.87 1.24 -30.23
C VAL A 414 -1.81 0.16 -30.09
N THR A 415 -1.15 -0.17 -31.19
CA THR A 415 0.07 -0.99 -31.19
C THR A 415 1.28 -0.18 -30.75
N ARG A 416 2.41 -0.88 -30.55
CA ARG A 416 3.71 -0.22 -30.29
C ARG A 416 4.12 0.76 -31.40
N ASP A 417 3.71 0.51 -32.64
CA ASP A 417 3.93 1.38 -33.80
C ASP A 417 2.92 2.53 -33.90
N LYS A 418 2.11 2.77 -32.85
CA LYS A 418 1.09 3.82 -32.77
C LYS A 418 -0.03 3.69 -33.82
N LYS A 419 -0.28 2.46 -34.30
CA LYS A 419 -1.42 2.19 -35.18
C LYS A 419 -2.64 1.84 -34.34
N GLU A 420 -3.75 2.52 -34.61
CA GLU A 420 -5.06 2.18 -34.02
C GLU A 420 -5.44 0.74 -34.36
N THR A 421 -5.96 0.04 -33.36
CA THR A 421 -6.38 -1.35 -33.47
C THR A 421 -7.45 -1.66 -32.42
N GLU A 422 -8.03 -2.83 -32.52
CA GLU A 422 -8.99 -3.33 -31.54
C GLU A 422 -8.47 -4.62 -30.93
N MET A 423 -8.69 -4.78 -29.64
CA MET A 423 -8.23 -5.94 -28.89
C MET A 423 -9.42 -6.55 -28.13
N ILE A 424 -9.51 -7.88 -28.17
CA ILE A 424 -10.38 -8.65 -27.28
C ILE A 424 -9.46 -9.53 -26.46
N ALA A 425 -9.42 -9.32 -25.15
CA ALA A 425 -8.61 -10.18 -24.30
C ALA A 425 -9.34 -11.51 -24.09
N ARG A 426 -8.82 -12.56 -24.71
CA ARG A 426 -9.25 -13.94 -24.47
C ARG A 426 -8.52 -14.44 -23.21
N GLY A 427 -9.25 -14.94 -22.22
CA GLY A 427 -8.61 -15.51 -21.04
C GLY A 427 -9.42 -15.44 -19.75
N ARG A 428 -8.76 -15.93 -18.68
CA ARG A 428 -9.29 -16.05 -17.32
C ARG A 428 -8.94 -14.78 -16.51
N HIS A 429 -9.89 -13.87 -16.37
CA HIS A 429 -9.72 -12.60 -15.66
C HIS A 429 -10.67 -12.50 -14.47
N ASP A 430 -10.23 -11.80 -13.41
CA ASP A 430 -11.08 -11.53 -12.25
C ASP A 430 -12.21 -10.57 -12.67
N PRO A 431 -13.50 -10.91 -12.49
CA PRO A 431 -14.59 -9.95 -12.67
C PRO A 431 -14.61 -8.87 -11.57
N CYS A 432 -14.00 -9.16 -10.42
CA CYS A 432 -13.77 -8.23 -9.32
C CYS A 432 -12.53 -8.67 -8.53
N VAL A 433 -11.54 -7.78 -8.36
CA VAL A 433 -10.30 -8.10 -7.62
C VAL A 433 -10.43 -7.98 -6.10
N VAL A 434 -11.48 -7.30 -5.63
CA VAL A 434 -11.63 -6.83 -4.25
C VAL A 434 -11.63 -7.97 -3.22
N PRO A 435 -12.32 -9.13 -3.43
CA PRO A 435 -12.25 -10.24 -2.48
C PRO A 435 -10.83 -10.76 -2.25
N ARG A 436 -10.01 -10.80 -3.31
CA ARG A 436 -8.61 -11.22 -3.22
C ARG A 436 -7.69 -10.15 -2.65
N ALA A 437 -8.12 -8.88 -2.70
CA ALA A 437 -7.36 -7.77 -2.15
C ALA A 437 -7.38 -7.73 -0.62
N VAL A 438 -8.36 -8.36 0.04
CA VAL A 438 -8.47 -8.42 1.52
C VAL A 438 -7.15 -8.83 2.20
N PRO A 439 -6.57 -10.02 1.96
CA PRO A 439 -5.30 -10.41 2.59
C PRO A 439 -4.11 -9.56 2.11
N MET A 440 -4.22 -8.89 0.95
CA MET A 440 -3.18 -8.00 0.44
C MET A 440 -3.14 -6.67 1.21
N VAL A 441 -4.32 -6.13 1.55
CA VAL A 441 -4.45 -4.93 2.39
C VAL A 441 -3.96 -5.22 3.81
N GLU A 442 -4.41 -6.31 4.42
CA GLU A 442 -3.95 -6.72 5.76
C GLU A 442 -2.41 -6.85 5.81
N ALA A 443 -1.82 -7.48 4.80
CA ALA A 443 -0.37 -7.64 4.71
C ALA A 443 0.36 -6.29 4.65
N MET A 444 -0.08 -5.36 3.79
CA MET A 444 0.57 -4.05 3.68
C MET A 444 0.44 -3.22 4.96
N VAL A 445 -0.70 -3.30 5.64
CA VAL A 445 -0.91 -2.66 6.96
C VAL A 445 0.01 -3.27 8.01
N ALA A 446 0.12 -4.61 8.05
CA ALA A 446 1.01 -5.30 8.98
C ALA A 446 2.48 -4.92 8.77
N LEU A 447 2.93 -4.81 7.51
CA LEU A 447 4.29 -4.40 7.18
C LEU A 447 4.62 -2.99 7.67
N VAL A 448 3.68 -2.04 7.56
CA VAL A 448 3.88 -0.68 8.10
C VAL A 448 3.96 -0.73 9.62
N LEU A 449 3.02 -1.41 10.28
CA LEU A 449 2.96 -1.42 11.74
C LEU A 449 4.17 -2.10 12.38
N VAL A 450 4.65 -3.21 11.81
CA VAL A 450 5.87 -3.86 12.33
C VAL A 450 7.10 -2.99 12.10
N ASP A 451 7.22 -2.31 10.95
CA ASP A 451 8.34 -1.40 10.67
C ASP A 451 8.36 -0.22 11.65
N GLN A 452 7.19 0.37 11.91
CA GLN A 452 7.03 1.46 12.88
C GLN A 452 7.24 1.00 14.33
N LEU A 453 6.85 -0.24 14.66
CA LEU A 453 7.15 -0.83 15.96
C LEU A 453 8.66 -0.96 16.18
N LEU A 454 9.40 -1.47 15.19
CA LEU A 454 10.86 -1.58 15.28
C LEU A 454 11.52 -0.19 15.36
N ALA A 455 11.04 0.79 14.59
CA ALA A 455 11.50 2.17 14.66
C ALA A 455 11.29 2.77 16.06
N GLN A 456 10.10 2.58 16.63
CA GLN A 456 9.77 3.05 17.98
C GLN A 456 10.70 2.44 19.03
N TYR A 457 10.98 1.14 18.94
CA TYR A 457 11.95 0.49 19.82
C TYR A 457 13.36 1.06 19.65
N ALA A 458 13.83 1.24 18.42
CA ALA A 458 15.16 1.75 18.14
C ALA A 458 15.36 3.19 18.64
N GLN A 459 14.35 4.04 18.48
CA GLN A 459 14.45 5.47 18.81
C GLN A 459 14.07 5.79 20.25
N CYS A 460 12.98 5.20 20.76
CA CYS A 460 12.32 5.67 21.98
C CYS A 460 12.60 4.80 23.21
N HIS A 461 13.22 3.61 23.05
CA HIS A 461 13.45 2.67 24.16
C HIS A 461 14.92 2.59 24.62
N LEU A 462 15.77 3.52 24.16
CA LEU A 462 17.15 3.61 24.65
C LEU A 462 17.22 4.09 26.11
N PHE A 463 16.24 4.89 26.54
CA PHE A 463 16.11 5.40 27.91
C PHE A 463 14.77 4.98 28.52
N PRO A 464 14.64 4.92 29.85
CA PRO A 464 13.37 4.66 30.52
C PRO A 464 12.30 5.69 30.14
N ILE A 465 11.06 5.24 30.00
CA ILE A 465 9.90 6.12 29.77
C ILE A 465 9.59 6.94 31.03
N ASN A 466 8.95 8.10 30.87
CA ASN A 466 8.35 8.84 31.97
C ASN A 466 6.93 8.32 32.24
N PRO A 467 6.68 7.55 33.31
CA PRO A 467 5.37 6.96 33.59
C PRO A 467 4.29 7.99 33.95
N GLU A 468 4.66 9.24 34.26
CA GLU A 468 3.70 10.33 34.47
C GLU A 468 3.08 10.82 33.16
N LEU A 469 3.75 10.61 32.03
CA LEU A 469 3.37 11.13 30.71
C LEU A 469 3.21 10.05 29.64
N GLN A 470 3.76 8.85 29.86
CA GLN A 470 3.88 7.80 28.86
C GLN A 470 3.40 6.46 29.42
N GLU A 471 2.69 5.72 28.57
CA GLU A 471 2.32 4.34 28.83
C GLU A 471 3.33 3.38 28.16
N PRO A 472 3.58 2.19 28.74
CA PRO A 472 4.38 1.16 28.08
C PRO A 472 3.76 0.71 26.75
N LEU A 473 4.58 0.44 25.73
CA LEU A 473 4.15 -0.11 24.43
C LEU A 473 3.40 -1.45 24.53
N ARG A 474 3.70 -2.25 25.56
CA ARG A 474 3.01 -3.51 25.84
C ARG A 474 1.94 -3.27 26.89
N THR A 475 0.68 -3.42 26.51
CA THR A 475 -0.40 -3.61 27.48
C THR A 475 -0.29 -5.04 28.01
N ALA A 476 0.04 -5.20 29.28
CA ALA A 476 0.33 -6.49 29.89
C ALA A 476 -0.83 -7.49 29.75
N SER A 477 -0.57 -8.57 29.02
CA SER A 477 -0.90 -9.95 29.38
C SER A 477 0.15 -10.83 28.71
N PRO A 478 1.03 -11.53 29.45
CA PRO A 478 1.86 -12.56 28.86
C PRO A 478 0.91 -13.63 28.32
N VAL A 479 0.91 -13.87 27.01
CA VAL A 479 0.59 -15.23 26.56
C VAL A 479 1.77 -16.06 27.06
N GLU A 480 1.57 -16.82 28.14
CA GLU A 480 2.53 -17.83 28.56
C GLU A 480 2.76 -18.75 27.37
N PHE A 481 3.98 -18.73 26.83
CA PHE A 481 4.37 -19.66 25.80
C PHE A 481 4.48 -21.04 26.46
N GLU A 482 3.60 -21.97 26.09
CA GLU A 482 3.91 -23.39 26.24
C GLU A 482 5.20 -23.64 25.46
N GLN A 483 6.30 -23.85 26.19
CA GLN A 483 7.50 -24.42 25.61
C GLN A 483 7.10 -25.77 24.99
N PRO A 484 7.59 -26.12 23.78
CA PRO A 484 7.38 -27.47 23.27
C PRO A 484 8.00 -28.46 24.26
N GLN A 485 7.15 -29.13 25.02
CA GLN A 485 7.56 -30.30 25.80
C GLN A 485 7.97 -31.40 24.81
N ASN A 486 9.15 -31.94 25.04
CA ASN A 486 9.69 -33.20 24.49
C ASN A 486 10.22 -33.18 23.05
N ALA A 487 11.50 -32.82 22.93
CA ALA A 487 12.42 -33.48 22.01
C ALA A 487 13.62 -34.03 22.82
N ALA A 488 13.34 -34.89 23.78
CA ALA A 488 14.34 -35.67 24.51
C ALA A 488 13.73 -37.03 24.87
N ALA A 489 13.54 -37.88 23.86
CA ALA A 489 13.50 -39.35 23.95
C ALA A 489 13.15 -39.96 22.58
N LEU A 490 14.17 -40.26 21.78
CA LEU A 490 14.38 -41.51 21.02
C LEU A 490 15.57 -41.37 20.06
#